data_AF-A0A7S2IS40-F1
#
_entry.id   AF-A0A7S2IS40-F1
#
_cell.length_a   1.000
_cell.length_b   1.000
_cell.length_c   1.000
_cell.angle_alpha   90.00
_cell.angle_beta   90.00
_cell.angle_gamma   90.00
#
_symmetry.space_group_name_H-M   'P 1'
#
loop_
_entity.id
_entity.type
_entity.pdbx_description
1 polymer ?
#
loop_
_entity_poly.entity_id
_entity_poly.type
_entity_poly.pdbx_seq_one_letter_code
_entity_poly.pdbx_strand_id
1 'polypeptide(L)'
;ALASGMFASAHDRLGRNRPDLGLKMSELQSTAFFQKIVQSRGTLISFSALPIDSSASILTDAIAADKGSGMANKVVGHFRFNITYELASGVGGEAPGGGTFGGDVQEAVGSLDVVVKAKPTSDEFLNLVIKFAHQSDSTLGATFERHRNDLGFRSCSDREVAIARMAQESSLTGLALGAVHPVVYSSGLEPVREVFFYTMEFLAEKSFSHIHTVHDPSCWTDEHICVVLDGAARMHAQYMAPGECEQLRTFTWIDPPNRERMARTVPLWHELLTNNRSNWPELWPDERAAFVEILISHLDDIWAVLEGAPKTLIHNDFNPRNLALRRATAESSTTLCAYDWELATIHVPQRDVVEFLAFVLPPNRITSSGPEDDTESAPEMFHHFYRTRLELHSGRTFDEDHFTLVMRCAAADLAVTRLQLYGLVHTFKEYQWLDRVLGSCFGYLSRVWQPLAESLRGAPA
;
A
#
# COMPACT_ATOMS: atom_id res chain seq x y z
N ALA A 1 24.05 47.51 -5.60
CA ALA A 1 24.02 46.22 -6.31
C ALA A 1 24.56 45.02 -5.50
N LEU A 2 25.23 45.23 -4.35
CA LEU A 2 25.68 44.17 -3.44
C LEU A 2 24.72 43.87 -2.27
N ALA A 3 23.53 44.48 -2.26
CA ALA A 3 22.62 44.48 -1.11
C ALA A 3 21.17 44.06 -1.44
N SER A 4 20.95 43.29 -2.50
CA SER A 4 19.58 42.98 -2.96
C SER A 4 19.34 41.54 -3.42
N GLY A 5 20.11 40.56 -2.93
CA GLY A 5 19.85 39.12 -3.22
C GLY A 5 19.89 38.71 -4.69
N MET A 6 20.14 39.66 -5.61
CA MET A 6 20.08 39.46 -7.06
C MET A 6 21.28 38.67 -7.58
N PHE A 7 22.32 38.46 -6.78
CA PHE A 7 23.41 37.55 -7.13
C PHE A 7 23.03 36.07 -6.91
N ALA A 8 22.27 35.75 -5.86
CA ALA A 8 21.78 34.39 -5.62
C ALA A 8 20.73 33.99 -6.68
N SER A 9 19.78 34.89 -6.97
CA SER A 9 18.78 34.64 -8.03
C SER A 9 19.37 34.65 -9.45
N ALA A 10 20.46 35.38 -9.69
CA ALA A 10 21.21 35.31 -10.95
C ALA A 10 22.03 34.01 -11.07
N HIS A 11 22.59 33.48 -9.98
CA HIS A 11 23.28 32.18 -9.98
C HIS A 11 22.32 31.00 -10.18
N ASP A 12 21.12 31.05 -9.58
CA ASP A 12 20.05 30.07 -9.80
C ASP A 12 19.51 30.12 -11.24
N ARG A 13 19.49 31.30 -11.87
CA ARG A 13 19.13 31.48 -13.28
C ARG A 13 20.25 31.07 -14.26
N LEU A 14 21.51 30.99 -13.82
CA LEU A 14 22.66 30.66 -14.66
C LEU A 14 23.00 29.16 -14.71
N GLY A 15 22.19 28.29 -14.09
CA GLY A 15 22.16 26.84 -14.37
C GLY A 15 23.46 26.06 -14.10
N ARG A 16 24.46 26.65 -13.45
CA ARG A 16 25.81 26.08 -13.34
C ARG A 16 26.02 25.04 -12.23
N ASN A 17 25.01 24.74 -11.42
CA ASN A 17 25.08 23.76 -10.33
C ASN A 17 23.71 23.14 -9.98
N ARG A 18 22.81 22.94 -10.95
CA ARG A 18 21.65 22.07 -10.65
C ARG A 18 22.17 20.63 -10.59
N PRO A 19 21.98 19.91 -9.47
CA PRO A 19 22.26 18.47 -9.45
C PRO A 19 21.50 17.82 -10.60
N ASP A 20 22.07 16.79 -11.21
CA ASP A 20 21.36 16.00 -12.20
C ASP A 20 20.23 15.25 -11.49
N LEU A 21 19.02 15.83 -11.58
CA LEU A 21 17.83 15.39 -10.85
C LEU A 21 17.15 14.20 -11.54
N GLY A 22 16.64 13.28 -10.74
CA GLY A 22 15.91 12.10 -11.15
C GLY A 22 16.79 10.97 -11.67
N LEU A 23 16.27 9.75 -11.57
CA LEU A 23 16.89 8.57 -12.15
C LEU A 23 16.83 8.66 -13.69
N LYS A 24 17.94 8.38 -14.37
CA LYS A 24 17.99 8.41 -15.84
C LYS A 24 17.82 7.03 -16.45
N MET A 25 17.31 6.99 -17.68
CA MET A 25 17.20 5.75 -18.44
C MET A 25 18.58 5.16 -18.74
N SER A 26 19.60 6.01 -18.95
CA SER A 26 20.99 5.57 -19.13
C SER A 26 21.55 4.88 -17.88
N GLU A 27 21.13 5.26 -16.67
CA GLU A 27 21.50 4.58 -15.43
C GLU A 27 20.82 3.20 -15.34
N LEU A 28 19.51 3.13 -15.64
CA LEU A 28 18.73 1.88 -15.71
C LEU A 28 19.16 0.93 -16.82
N GLN A 29 19.92 1.42 -17.81
CA GLN A 29 20.47 0.62 -18.91
C GLN A 29 21.98 0.40 -18.75
N SER A 30 22.53 0.62 -17.56
CA SER A 30 23.96 0.44 -17.30
C SER A 30 24.26 -0.95 -16.74
N THR A 31 25.38 -1.53 -17.18
CA THR A 31 25.94 -2.76 -16.60
C THR A 31 26.18 -2.62 -15.10
N ALA A 32 26.61 -1.44 -14.63
CA ALA A 32 26.85 -1.17 -13.22
C ALA A 32 25.59 -1.27 -12.36
N PHE A 33 24.44 -0.86 -12.89
CA PHE A 33 23.15 -0.99 -12.20
C PHE A 33 22.78 -2.47 -12.00
N PHE A 34 22.80 -3.27 -13.06
CA PHE A 34 22.45 -4.68 -12.98
C PHE A 34 23.48 -5.54 -12.25
N GLN A 35 24.76 -5.16 -12.30
CA GLN A 35 25.80 -5.84 -11.52
C GLN A 35 25.56 -5.71 -10.01
N LYS A 36 25.03 -4.58 -9.53
CA LYS A 36 24.65 -4.43 -8.11
C LYS A 36 23.52 -5.39 -7.72
N ILE A 37 22.55 -5.60 -8.61
CA ILE A 37 21.40 -6.51 -8.37
C ILE A 37 21.87 -7.96 -8.17
N VAL A 38 22.84 -8.41 -8.98
CA VAL A 38 23.34 -9.79 -8.93
C VAL A 38 24.62 -9.96 -8.10
N GLN A 39 25.12 -8.90 -7.44
CA GLN A 39 26.45 -8.90 -6.81
C GLN A 39 26.63 -10.02 -5.78
N SER A 40 25.59 -10.37 -5.02
CA SER A 40 25.62 -11.46 -4.05
C SER A 40 25.48 -12.87 -4.67
N ARG A 41 25.17 -12.94 -5.97
CA ARG A 41 24.90 -14.17 -6.71
C ARG A 41 25.98 -14.51 -7.72
N GLY A 42 26.66 -13.50 -8.25
CA GLY A 42 27.84 -13.63 -9.09
C GLY A 42 28.02 -12.48 -10.07
N THR A 43 28.48 -12.80 -11.28
CA THR A 43 28.91 -11.80 -12.28
C THR A 43 27.87 -11.63 -13.37
N LEU A 44 27.46 -10.39 -13.65
CA LEU A 44 26.50 -10.09 -14.71
C LEU A 44 27.04 -10.53 -16.08
N ILE A 45 26.23 -11.29 -16.83
CA ILE A 45 26.51 -11.65 -18.22
C ILE A 45 25.75 -10.70 -19.16
N SER A 46 24.43 -10.57 -18.96
CA SER A 46 23.57 -9.77 -19.82
C SER A 46 22.27 -9.38 -19.13
N PHE A 47 21.57 -8.39 -19.69
CA PHE A 47 20.22 -8.04 -19.31
C PHE A 47 19.42 -7.61 -20.54
N SER A 48 18.10 -7.80 -20.51
CA SER A 48 17.19 -7.37 -21.56
C SER A 48 15.90 -6.82 -20.97
N ALA A 49 15.41 -5.72 -21.54
CA ALA A 49 14.11 -5.16 -21.16
C ALA A 49 12.99 -6.06 -21.69
N LEU A 50 11.96 -6.26 -20.87
CA LEU A 50 10.75 -6.99 -21.21
C LEU A 50 9.51 -6.09 -21.10
N PRO A 51 8.44 -6.39 -21.84
CA PRO A 51 7.15 -5.73 -21.64
C PRO A 51 6.62 -5.95 -20.22
N ILE A 52 5.98 -4.92 -19.69
CA ILE A 52 5.22 -4.98 -18.44
C ILE A 52 3.91 -4.23 -18.63
N ASP A 53 2.82 -4.83 -18.15
CA ASP A 53 1.57 -4.12 -18.01
C ASP A 53 1.64 -3.24 -16.77
N SER A 54 1.57 -1.92 -16.99
CA SER A 54 1.59 -0.89 -15.94
C SER A 54 0.20 -0.30 -15.69
N SER A 55 -0.85 -0.78 -16.35
CA SER A 55 -2.19 -0.18 -16.35
C SER A 55 -2.83 0.00 -14.96
N ALA A 56 -2.33 -0.70 -13.93
CA ALA A 56 -2.74 -0.55 -12.55
C ALA A 56 -2.13 0.69 -11.84
N SER A 57 -1.05 1.28 -12.35
CA SER A 57 -0.24 2.33 -11.70
C SER A 57 -0.60 3.75 -12.14
N ILE A 58 -1.87 4.11 -11.96
CA ILE A 58 -2.52 5.29 -12.55
C ILE A 58 -1.78 6.58 -12.29
N LEU A 59 -1.45 6.86 -11.03
CA LEU A 59 -0.83 8.12 -10.65
C LEU A 59 0.62 8.17 -11.14
N THR A 60 1.33 7.05 -11.12
CA THR A 60 2.69 6.95 -11.64
C THR A 60 2.71 7.17 -13.16
N ASP A 61 1.77 6.57 -13.89
CA ASP A 61 1.63 6.72 -15.33
C ASP A 61 1.18 8.13 -15.72
N ALA A 62 0.24 8.71 -14.97
CA ALA A 62 -0.22 10.08 -15.17
C ALA A 62 0.91 11.10 -14.92
N ILE A 63 1.74 10.88 -13.91
CA ILE A 63 2.94 11.71 -13.66
C ILE A 63 3.96 11.52 -14.79
N ALA A 64 4.21 10.29 -15.23
CA ALA A 64 5.11 10.01 -16.35
C ALA A 64 4.62 10.65 -17.67
N ALA A 65 3.30 10.78 -17.85
CA ALA A 65 2.69 11.43 -19.01
C ALA A 65 2.64 12.97 -18.90
N ASP A 66 2.67 13.55 -17.69
CA ASP A 66 2.64 15.00 -17.48
C ASP A 66 3.99 15.63 -17.82
N LYS A 67 4.14 16.07 -19.08
CA LYS A 67 5.34 16.76 -19.58
C LYS A 67 5.58 18.15 -18.95
N GLY A 68 4.63 18.67 -18.15
CA GLY A 68 4.68 20.02 -17.56
C GLY A 68 5.52 20.14 -16.28
N SER A 69 5.94 19.03 -15.68
CA SER A 69 6.59 18.96 -14.36
C SER A 69 8.11 19.19 -14.35
N GLY A 70 8.73 19.52 -15.49
CA GLY A 70 10.19 19.60 -15.60
C GLY A 70 10.91 18.24 -15.71
N MET A 71 10.14 17.16 -15.88
CA MET A 71 10.58 15.76 -15.97
C MET A 71 11.32 15.34 -17.26
N ALA A 72 11.80 16.27 -18.08
CA ALA A 72 12.25 15.97 -19.45
C ALA A 72 13.32 14.84 -19.55
N ASN A 73 14.00 14.47 -18.46
CA ASN A 73 14.96 13.36 -18.40
C ASN A 73 14.79 12.40 -17.19
N LYS A 74 13.76 12.55 -16.35
CA LYS A 74 13.56 11.70 -15.15
C LYS A 74 12.69 10.50 -15.50
N VAL A 75 13.13 9.31 -15.10
CA VAL A 75 12.38 8.06 -15.31
C VAL A 75 11.51 7.78 -14.09
N VAL A 76 10.22 7.59 -14.34
CA VAL A 76 9.20 7.18 -13.37
C VAL A 76 8.36 6.09 -14.00
N GLY A 77 8.03 5.04 -13.26
CA GLY A 77 7.27 3.90 -13.77
C GLY A 77 7.83 2.54 -13.35
N HIS A 78 7.35 1.51 -14.06
CA HIS A 78 7.71 0.12 -13.85
C HIS A 78 8.52 -0.38 -15.05
N PHE A 79 9.67 -1.00 -14.80
CA PHE A 79 10.55 -1.49 -15.86
C PHE A 79 10.94 -2.94 -15.57
N ARG A 80 10.49 -3.86 -16.44
CA ARG A 80 10.79 -5.29 -16.30
C ARG A 80 12.06 -5.64 -17.06
N PHE A 81 12.90 -6.46 -16.45
CA PHE A 81 14.13 -6.95 -17.06
C PHE A 81 14.31 -8.45 -16.80
N ASN A 82 14.85 -9.15 -17.79
CA ASN A 82 15.51 -10.42 -17.55
C ASN A 82 17.02 -10.17 -17.37
N ILE A 83 17.62 -10.75 -16.34
CA ILE A 83 19.05 -10.64 -16.04
C ILE A 83 19.65 -12.04 -16.09
N THR A 84 20.77 -12.20 -16.77
CA THR A 84 21.56 -13.44 -16.80
C THR A 84 22.91 -13.19 -16.14
N TYR A 85 23.34 -14.10 -15.29
CA TYR A 85 24.58 -13.95 -14.53
C TYR A 85 25.27 -15.30 -14.35
N GLU A 86 26.59 -15.25 -14.25
CA GLU A 86 27.42 -16.40 -13.88
C GLU A 86 27.37 -16.56 -12.36
N LEU A 87 27.11 -17.77 -11.86
CA LEU A 87 27.08 -18.06 -10.43
C LEU A 87 28.49 -17.97 -9.84
N ALA A 88 28.60 -17.34 -8.66
CA ALA A 88 29.84 -17.37 -7.91
C ALA A 88 30.22 -18.82 -7.54
N SER A 89 31.50 -19.17 -7.71
CA SER A 89 32.03 -20.50 -7.39
C SER A 89 31.77 -20.80 -5.90
N GLY A 90 30.91 -21.79 -5.62
CA GLY A 90 30.53 -22.18 -4.25
C GLY A 90 29.09 -21.88 -3.84
N VAL A 91 28.29 -21.17 -4.66
CA VAL A 91 26.83 -21.04 -4.45
C VAL A 91 26.14 -22.15 -5.25
N GLY A 92 26.22 -23.38 -4.74
CA GLY A 92 25.53 -24.54 -5.31
C GLY A 92 24.03 -24.38 -5.18
N GLY A 93 23.33 -24.18 -6.28
CA GLY A 93 21.92 -24.54 -6.37
C GLY A 93 21.82 -26.06 -6.32
N GLU A 94 21.03 -26.61 -5.38
CA GLU A 94 20.68 -28.02 -5.40
C GLU A 94 19.92 -28.32 -6.70
N ALA A 95 20.59 -28.94 -7.65
CA ALA A 95 19.92 -29.65 -8.73
C ALA A 95 19.42 -30.99 -8.18
N PRO A 96 18.13 -31.34 -8.32
CA PRO A 96 17.63 -32.64 -7.90
C PRO A 96 18.13 -33.72 -8.88
N GLY A 97 19.16 -34.46 -8.49
CA GLY A 97 19.66 -35.59 -9.27
C GLY A 97 21.13 -35.90 -9.00
N GLY A 98 21.39 -36.68 -7.96
CA GLY A 98 22.72 -37.18 -7.65
C GLY A 98 23.32 -38.03 -8.77
N GLY A 99 24.48 -37.61 -9.26
CA GLY A 99 25.31 -38.36 -10.20
C GLY A 99 26.67 -37.70 -10.32
N THR A 100 27.64 -38.13 -9.52
CA THR A 100 29.04 -37.72 -9.63
C THR A 100 29.67 -38.33 -10.89
N PHE A 101 29.86 -37.53 -11.93
CA PHE A 101 30.83 -37.79 -12.98
C PHE A 101 31.69 -36.54 -13.20
N GLY A 102 33.01 -36.73 -13.18
CA GLY A 102 33.97 -35.70 -13.57
C GLY A 102 33.72 -35.29 -15.02
N GLY A 103 33.33 -34.04 -15.20
CA GLY A 103 33.13 -33.35 -16.47
C GLY A 103 33.39 -31.88 -16.25
N ASP A 104 33.75 -31.18 -17.32
CA ASP A 104 34.11 -29.76 -17.36
C ASP A 104 33.29 -28.91 -16.38
N VAL A 105 33.95 -27.98 -15.67
CA VAL A 105 33.27 -26.98 -14.84
C VAL A 105 32.42 -26.12 -15.77
N GLN A 106 31.20 -26.56 -16.03
CA GLN A 106 30.22 -25.81 -16.77
C GLN A 106 29.85 -24.64 -15.86
N GLU A 107 30.33 -23.44 -16.21
CA GLU A 107 29.99 -22.20 -15.51
C GLU A 107 28.46 -22.17 -15.34
N ALA A 108 28.01 -22.31 -14.09
CA ALA A 108 26.59 -22.43 -13.83
C ALA A 108 25.96 -21.05 -14.05
N VAL A 109 25.08 -20.93 -15.04
CA VAL A 109 24.41 -19.68 -15.40
C VAL A 109 23.08 -19.57 -14.66
N GLY A 110 22.89 -18.48 -13.94
CA GLY A 110 21.62 -18.10 -13.30
C GLY A 110 20.83 -17.07 -14.11
N SER A 111 19.53 -16.99 -13.86
CA SER A 111 18.66 -15.94 -14.42
C SER A 111 17.72 -15.36 -13.37
N LEU A 112 17.43 -14.05 -13.44
CA LEU A 112 16.42 -13.36 -12.66
C LEU A 112 15.44 -12.62 -13.58
N ASP A 113 14.16 -12.67 -13.23
CA ASP A 113 13.12 -11.84 -13.82
C ASP A 113 12.69 -10.81 -12.77
N VAL A 114 12.92 -9.52 -13.06
CA VAL A 114 12.83 -8.45 -12.08
C VAL A 114 12.00 -7.28 -12.59
N VAL A 115 11.46 -6.51 -11.66
CA VAL A 115 10.84 -5.21 -11.91
C VAL A 115 11.58 -4.15 -11.12
N VAL A 116 11.98 -3.08 -11.81
CA VAL A 116 12.42 -1.84 -11.17
C VAL A 116 11.22 -0.91 -11.06
N LYS A 117 10.84 -0.54 -9.84
CA LYS A 117 9.88 0.55 -9.58
C LYS A 117 10.65 1.84 -9.39
N ALA A 118 10.56 2.77 -10.33
CA ALA A 118 11.10 4.11 -10.21
C ALA A 118 9.97 5.08 -9.83
N LYS A 119 10.12 5.79 -8.71
CA LYS A 119 9.04 6.57 -8.10
C LYS A 119 9.20 8.07 -8.39
N PRO A 120 8.08 8.81 -8.54
CA PRO A 120 8.11 10.26 -8.51
C PRO A 120 8.44 10.75 -7.09
N THR A 121 8.71 12.05 -6.93
CA THR A 121 8.76 12.64 -5.59
C THR A 121 7.38 12.69 -4.97
N SER A 122 7.31 12.76 -3.64
CA SER A 122 6.05 12.95 -2.91
C SER A 122 5.33 14.24 -3.34
N ASP A 123 6.07 15.30 -3.66
CA ASP A 123 5.50 16.57 -4.12
C ASP A 123 4.93 16.47 -5.55
N GLU A 124 5.61 15.79 -6.47
CA GLU A 124 5.09 15.51 -7.82
C GLU A 124 3.75 14.75 -7.73
N PHE A 125 3.69 13.75 -6.85
CA PHE A 125 2.48 12.99 -6.57
C PHE A 125 1.36 13.85 -5.99
N LEU A 126 1.65 14.60 -4.92
CA LEU A 126 0.68 15.47 -4.25
C LEU A 126 0.12 16.54 -5.18
N ASN A 127 0.99 17.18 -5.97
CA ASN A 127 0.58 18.21 -6.92
C ASN A 127 -0.37 17.66 -7.99
N LEU A 128 -0.19 16.41 -8.43
CA LEU A 128 -1.13 15.76 -9.34
C LEU A 128 -2.51 15.55 -8.69
N VAL A 129 -2.55 15.06 -7.44
CA VAL A 129 -3.81 14.85 -6.71
C VAL A 129 -4.52 16.18 -6.45
N ILE A 130 -3.80 17.24 -6.08
CA ILE A 130 -4.35 18.59 -5.91
C ILE A 130 -4.89 19.15 -7.24
N LYS A 131 -4.18 18.90 -8.35
CA LYS A 131 -4.64 19.27 -9.70
C LYS A 131 -5.94 18.57 -10.04
N PHE A 132 -6.08 17.29 -9.71
CA PHE A 132 -7.34 16.54 -9.86
C PHE A 132 -8.45 17.17 -8.99
N ALA A 133 -8.19 17.45 -7.72
CA ALA A 133 -9.14 18.13 -6.85
C ALA A 133 -9.63 19.46 -7.44
N HIS A 134 -8.73 20.33 -7.92
CA HIS A 134 -9.07 21.59 -8.56
C HIS A 134 -9.86 21.44 -9.87
N GLN A 135 -9.59 20.37 -10.63
CA GLN A 135 -10.32 20.07 -11.87
C GLN A 135 -11.74 19.58 -11.60
N SER A 136 -11.98 18.92 -10.47
CA SER A 136 -13.33 18.52 -10.05
C SER A 136 -14.11 19.68 -9.43
N ASP A 137 -13.52 20.38 -8.46
CA ASP A 137 -14.12 21.56 -7.83
C ASP A 137 -13.06 22.52 -7.26
N SER A 138 -13.24 23.82 -7.46
CA SER A 138 -12.25 24.82 -7.04
C SER A 138 -12.13 24.98 -5.50
N THR A 139 -13.23 24.81 -4.77
CA THR A 139 -13.27 24.85 -3.30
C THR A 139 -12.63 23.60 -2.72
N LEU A 140 -12.92 22.44 -3.32
CA LEU A 140 -12.26 21.19 -2.98
C LEU A 140 -10.76 21.29 -3.17
N GLY A 141 -10.29 21.78 -4.33
CA GLY A 141 -8.88 21.96 -4.62
C GLY A 141 -8.18 22.88 -3.61
N ALA A 142 -8.79 24.01 -3.26
CA ALA A 142 -8.25 24.91 -2.24
C ALA A 142 -8.19 24.27 -0.83
N THR A 143 -9.16 23.42 -0.49
CA THR A 143 -9.19 22.68 0.78
C THR A 143 -8.14 21.57 0.80
N PHE A 144 -7.95 20.86 -0.32
CA PHE A 144 -6.85 19.90 -0.51
C PHE A 144 -5.48 20.54 -0.31
N GLU A 145 -5.23 21.70 -0.92
CA GLU A 145 -3.95 22.42 -0.77
C GLU A 145 -3.69 22.78 0.70
N ARG A 146 -4.72 23.27 1.42
CA ARG A 146 -4.61 23.58 2.86
C ARG A 146 -4.23 22.37 3.70
N HIS A 147 -4.74 21.19 3.33
CA HIS A 147 -4.53 19.93 4.05
C HIS A 147 -3.52 18.99 3.38
N ARG A 148 -2.69 19.50 2.45
CA ARG A 148 -1.75 18.68 1.66
C ARG A 148 -0.84 17.79 2.50
N ASN A 149 -0.51 18.23 3.72
CA ASN A 149 0.38 17.53 4.64
C ASN A 149 -0.35 16.62 5.64
N ASP A 150 -1.69 16.59 5.63
CA ASP A 150 -2.51 15.80 6.56
C ASP A 150 -3.07 14.51 5.91
N LEU A 151 -2.83 14.29 4.61
CA LEU A 151 -3.45 13.21 3.82
C LEU A 151 -2.69 11.85 3.85
N GLY A 152 -1.53 11.78 4.51
CA GLY A 152 -0.72 10.56 4.57
C GLY A 152 0.19 10.29 3.36
N PHE A 153 0.16 11.18 2.35
CA PHE A 153 1.03 11.11 1.16
C PHE A 153 2.42 11.71 1.37
N ARG A 154 2.69 12.34 2.52
CA ARG A 154 4.01 12.90 2.82
C ARG A 154 5.06 11.80 2.83
N SER A 155 6.17 12.01 2.11
CA SER A 155 7.28 11.07 2.04
C SER A 155 6.89 9.68 1.49
N CYS A 156 5.81 9.55 0.70
CA CYS A 156 5.43 8.27 0.07
C CYS A 156 6.56 7.71 -0.82
N SER A 157 7.32 8.58 -1.48
CA SER A 157 8.50 8.24 -2.28
C SER A 157 9.58 7.54 -1.47
N ASP A 158 9.90 8.10 -0.30
CA ASP A 158 10.94 7.60 0.61
C ASP A 158 10.46 6.34 1.32
N ARG A 159 9.18 6.34 1.72
CA ARG A 159 8.55 5.30 2.52
C ARG A 159 8.56 3.94 1.83
N GLU A 160 8.12 3.87 0.57
CA GLU A 160 8.07 2.59 -0.12
C GLU A 160 9.48 1.99 -0.29
N VAL A 161 10.47 2.84 -0.61
CA VAL A 161 11.87 2.42 -0.75
C VAL A 161 12.45 1.98 0.60
N ALA A 162 12.13 2.70 1.68
CA ALA A 162 12.56 2.34 3.03
C ALA A 162 11.96 1.00 3.48
N ILE A 163 10.67 0.76 3.23
CA ILE A 163 10.00 -0.51 3.53
C ILE A 163 10.57 -1.65 2.67
N ALA A 164 10.82 -1.42 1.39
CA ALA A 164 11.45 -2.42 0.52
C ALA A 164 12.84 -2.81 1.03
N ARG A 165 13.61 -1.84 1.55
CA ARG A 165 14.91 -2.12 2.18
C ARG A 165 14.75 -2.89 3.50
N MET A 166 13.81 -2.49 4.36
CA MET A 166 13.51 -3.24 5.59
C MET A 166 13.07 -4.68 5.27
N ALA A 167 12.29 -4.88 4.21
CA ALA A 167 11.87 -6.19 3.74
C ALA A 167 13.05 -7.02 3.23
N GLN A 168 13.97 -6.40 2.47
CA GLN A 168 15.21 -7.06 2.02
C GLN A 168 16.03 -7.57 3.20
N GLU A 169 16.25 -6.71 4.21
CA GLU A 169 16.97 -7.07 5.44
C GLU A 169 16.22 -8.16 6.22
N SER A 170 14.89 -8.06 6.29
CA SER A 170 13.99 -9.02 6.95
C SER A 170 13.98 -10.40 6.29
N SER A 171 14.04 -10.49 4.96
CA SER A 171 14.09 -11.76 4.24
C SER A 171 15.37 -12.56 4.55
N LEU A 172 16.47 -11.87 4.85
CA LEU A 172 17.73 -12.51 5.24
C LEU A 172 17.67 -13.06 6.67
N THR A 173 16.83 -12.47 7.53
CA THR A 173 16.70 -12.84 8.95
C THR A 173 15.43 -13.65 9.25
N GLY A 174 14.60 -13.95 8.24
CA GLY A 174 13.36 -14.72 8.39
C GLY A 174 12.21 -13.98 9.08
N LEU A 175 12.22 -12.64 9.06
CA LEU A 175 11.19 -11.80 9.68
C LEU A 175 9.92 -11.69 8.82
N ALA A 176 8.79 -11.41 9.47
CA ALA A 176 7.46 -11.47 8.86
C ALA A 176 7.28 -10.52 7.67
N LEU A 177 7.87 -9.32 7.69
CA LEU A 177 7.81 -8.38 6.57
C LEU A 177 8.44 -8.98 5.31
N GLY A 178 9.61 -9.61 5.44
CA GLY A 178 10.30 -10.26 4.32
C GLY A 178 9.55 -11.49 3.79
N ALA A 179 8.70 -12.11 4.60
CA ALA A 179 7.85 -13.24 4.21
C ALA A 179 6.60 -12.81 3.43
N VAL A 180 6.09 -11.60 3.67
CA VAL A 180 4.88 -11.07 3.00
C VAL A 180 5.21 -10.07 1.89
N HIS A 181 6.44 -9.61 1.74
CA HIS A 181 6.85 -8.69 0.67
C HIS A 181 7.43 -9.48 -0.53
N PRO A 182 7.33 -8.96 -1.77
CA PRO A 182 8.15 -9.46 -2.88
C PRO A 182 9.64 -9.49 -2.51
N VAL A 183 10.39 -10.45 -3.02
CA VAL A 183 11.85 -10.47 -2.85
C VAL A 183 12.44 -9.20 -3.44
N VAL A 184 13.12 -8.41 -2.60
CA VAL A 184 13.81 -7.18 -2.99
C VAL A 184 15.29 -7.48 -3.24
N TYR A 185 15.78 -7.09 -4.40
CA TYR A 185 17.18 -7.31 -4.79
C TYR A 185 18.06 -6.08 -4.58
N SER A 186 17.52 -4.88 -4.79
CA SER A 186 18.26 -3.63 -4.60
C SER A 186 17.33 -2.45 -4.39
N SER A 187 17.84 -1.36 -3.84
CA SER A 187 17.11 -0.10 -3.65
C SER A 187 18.05 1.09 -3.77
N GLY A 188 17.54 2.22 -4.26
CA GLY A 188 18.23 3.51 -4.27
C GLY A 188 17.34 4.60 -3.69
N LEU A 189 17.87 5.28 -2.65
CA LEU A 189 17.23 6.39 -1.97
C LEU A 189 18.24 7.55 -1.89
N GLU A 190 18.18 8.47 -2.84
CA GLU A 190 19.01 9.67 -2.88
C GLU A 190 18.12 10.92 -2.99
N PRO A 191 17.52 11.40 -1.88
CA PRO A 191 16.54 12.49 -1.92
C PRO A 191 17.06 13.78 -2.55
N VAL A 192 18.35 14.11 -2.38
CA VAL A 192 18.99 15.30 -2.97
C VAL A 192 19.01 15.25 -4.51
N ARG A 193 19.12 14.04 -5.08
CA ARG A 193 19.04 13.82 -6.53
C ARG A 193 17.63 13.45 -6.98
N GLU A 194 16.66 13.38 -6.07
CA GLU A 194 15.31 12.86 -6.36
C GLU A 194 15.29 11.46 -6.99
N VAL A 195 16.22 10.59 -6.56
CA VAL A 195 16.28 9.20 -7.02
C VAL A 195 15.63 8.31 -5.96
N PHE A 196 14.51 7.71 -6.34
CA PHE A 196 13.73 6.81 -5.51
C PHE A 196 13.38 5.57 -6.33
N PHE A 197 14.01 4.44 -6.04
CA PHE A 197 13.67 3.19 -6.70
C PHE A 197 13.97 1.96 -5.84
N TYR A 198 13.34 0.85 -6.20
CA TYR A 198 13.79 -0.47 -5.79
C TYR A 198 13.53 -1.50 -6.88
N THR A 199 14.28 -2.61 -6.81
CA THR A 199 14.19 -3.75 -7.71
C THR A 199 13.63 -4.93 -6.94
N MET A 200 12.56 -5.53 -7.44
CA MET A 200 11.93 -6.70 -6.85
C MET A 200 11.77 -7.84 -7.85
N GLU A 201 11.45 -9.04 -7.37
CA GLU A 201 11.05 -10.16 -8.23
C GLU A 201 9.82 -9.79 -9.07
N PHE A 202 9.81 -10.24 -10.32
CA PHE A 202 8.61 -10.17 -11.13
C PHE A 202 7.58 -11.17 -10.60
N LEU A 203 6.39 -10.70 -10.27
CA LEU A 203 5.28 -11.51 -9.78
C LEU A 203 4.65 -12.27 -10.96
N ALA A 204 5.36 -13.29 -11.45
CA ALA A 204 4.90 -14.06 -12.59
C ALA A 204 3.72 -14.97 -12.21
N GLU A 205 2.73 -15.07 -13.10
CA GLU A 205 1.55 -15.95 -12.94
C GLU A 205 1.89 -17.43 -12.72
N LYS A 206 3.12 -17.89 -12.99
CA LYS A 206 3.56 -19.26 -12.68
C LYS A 206 3.81 -19.47 -11.18
N SER A 207 4.28 -18.45 -10.49
CA SER A 207 4.69 -18.49 -9.07
C SER A 207 3.63 -17.86 -8.15
N PHE A 208 2.76 -17.03 -8.71
CA PHE A 208 1.77 -16.26 -7.97
C PHE A 208 0.38 -16.47 -8.56
N SER A 209 -0.65 -16.40 -7.71
CA SER A 209 -2.06 -16.31 -8.08
C SER A 209 -2.67 -15.01 -7.55
N HIS A 210 -3.89 -14.72 -7.96
CA HIS A 210 -4.69 -13.56 -7.53
C HIS A 210 -4.16 -12.17 -7.93
N ILE A 211 -3.09 -12.10 -8.73
CA ILE A 211 -2.64 -10.85 -9.33
C ILE A 211 -3.74 -10.32 -10.26
N HIS A 212 -4.03 -9.01 -10.18
CA HIS A 212 -5.02 -8.31 -11.02
C HIS A 212 -6.48 -8.81 -10.87
N THR A 213 -6.84 -9.39 -9.73
CA THR A 213 -8.19 -9.96 -9.49
C THR A 213 -9.20 -9.00 -8.85
N VAL A 214 -8.91 -7.70 -8.78
CA VAL A 214 -9.81 -6.71 -8.12
C VAL A 214 -11.24 -6.70 -8.70
N HIS A 215 -11.39 -7.04 -9.98
CA HIS A 215 -12.69 -7.09 -10.67
C HIS A 215 -13.45 -8.41 -10.46
N ASP A 216 -12.80 -9.45 -9.94
CA ASP A 216 -13.39 -10.77 -9.73
C ASP A 216 -13.24 -11.20 -8.26
N PRO A 217 -14.10 -10.73 -7.34
CA PRO A 217 -14.06 -11.17 -5.95
C PRO A 217 -14.34 -12.67 -5.79
N SER A 218 -14.94 -13.35 -6.78
CA SER A 218 -15.31 -14.76 -6.65
C SER A 218 -14.11 -15.70 -6.64
N CYS A 219 -12.94 -15.25 -7.11
CA CYS A 219 -11.70 -16.02 -7.02
C CYS A 219 -11.16 -16.10 -5.58
N TRP A 220 -11.57 -15.19 -4.69
CA TRP A 220 -11.17 -15.16 -3.28
C TRP A 220 -12.06 -16.07 -2.45
N THR A 221 -11.70 -17.35 -2.38
CA THR A 221 -12.35 -18.34 -1.51
C THR A 221 -12.08 -18.04 -0.04
N ASP A 222 -12.87 -18.64 0.86
CA ASP A 222 -12.67 -18.49 2.30
C ASP A 222 -11.27 -18.96 2.74
N GLU A 223 -10.72 -19.99 2.10
CA GLU A 223 -9.34 -20.45 2.33
C GLU A 223 -8.32 -19.37 1.93
N HIS A 224 -8.48 -18.75 0.75
CA HIS A 224 -7.61 -17.67 0.31
C HIS A 224 -7.68 -16.46 1.25
N ILE A 225 -8.88 -16.09 1.71
CA ILE A 225 -9.08 -15.01 2.67
C ILE A 225 -8.35 -15.33 3.98
N CYS A 226 -8.49 -16.55 4.50
CA CYS A 226 -7.77 -17.00 5.69
C CYS A 226 -6.24 -16.94 5.54
N VAL A 227 -5.69 -17.29 4.36
CA VAL A 227 -4.24 -17.16 4.08
C VAL A 227 -3.80 -15.69 4.15
N VAL A 228 -4.57 -14.77 3.58
CA VAL A 228 -4.28 -13.33 3.64
C VAL A 228 -4.31 -12.83 5.09
N LEU A 229 -5.37 -13.17 5.82
CA LEU A 229 -5.56 -12.73 7.20
C LEU A 229 -4.50 -13.30 8.15
N ASP A 230 -4.07 -14.55 7.95
CA ASP A 230 -2.97 -15.14 8.72
C ASP A 230 -1.63 -14.45 8.43
N GLY A 231 -1.33 -14.20 7.15
CA GLY A 231 -0.13 -13.47 6.74
C GLY A 231 -0.09 -12.05 7.30
N ALA A 232 -1.21 -11.34 7.22
CA ALA A 232 -1.36 -10.01 7.82
C ALA A 232 -1.19 -10.05 9.33
N ALA A 233 -1.85 -10.99 10.02
CA ALA A 233 -1.76 -11.13 11.48
C ALA A 233 -0.33 -11.39 11.94
N ARG A 234 0.45 -12.20 11.22
CA ARG A 234 1.86 -12.46 11.53
C ARG A 234 2.71 -11.20 11.39
N MET A 235 2.53 -10.43 10.31
CA MET A 235 3.24 -9.17 10.10
C MET A 235 2.86 -8.13 11.16
N HIS A 236 1.56 -7.99 11.42
CA HIS A 236 1.03 -7.09 12.45
C HIS A 236 1.53 -7.44 13.84
N ALA A 237 1.58 -8.73 14.20
CA ALA A 237 2.08 -9.16 15.50
C ALA A 237 3.54 -8.74 15.72
N GLN A 238 4.39 -8.83 14.69
CA GLN A 238 5.79 -8.44 14.79
C GLN A 238 5.93 -6.96 15.13
N TYR A 239 5.29 -6.06 14.36
CA TYR A 239 5.43 -4.61 14.58
C TYR A 239 4.53 -4.06 15.70
N MET A 240 3.66 -4.88 16.27
CA MET A 240 2.94 -4.60 17.50
C MET A 240 3.77 -4.93 18.76
N ALA A 241 4.87 -5.66 18.62
CA ALA A 241 5.72 -6.01 19.75
C ALA A 241 6.27 -4.75 20.45
N PRO A 242 6.52 -4.81 21.78
CA PRO A 242 6.95 -3.63 22.54
C PRO A 242 8.20 -2.96 21.93
N GLY A 243 8.12 -1.65 21.65
CA GLY A 243 9.22 -0.86 21.14
C GLY A 243 9.28 -0.74 19.61
N GLU A 244 8.63 -1.62 18.86
CA GLU A 244 8.69 -1.64 17.39
C GLU A 244 7.99 -0.41 16.78
N CYS A 245 6.78 -0.10 17.25
CA CYS A 245 6.06 1.09 16.81
C CYS A 245 6.80 2.38 17.21
N GLU A 246 7.38 2.44 18.41
CA GLU A 246 8.16 3.58 18.87
C GLU A 246 9.40 3.79 18.00
N GLN A 247 10.09 2.70 17.64
CA GLN A 247 11.22 2.74 16.72
C GLN A 247 10.78 3.25 15.35
N LEU A 248 9.68 2.74 14.78
CA LEU A 248 9.18 3.19 13.49
C LEU A 248 8.87 4.68 13.49
N ARG A 249 8.27 5.22 14.57
CA ARG A 249 7.97 6.66 14.72
C ARG A 249 9.21 7.56 14.71
N THR A 250 10.41 7.02 14.91
CA THR A 250 11.65 7.81 14.81
C THR A 250 12.04 8.12 13.37
N PHE A 251 11.50 7.39 12.39
CA PHE A 251 11.79 7.62 10.99
C PHE A 251 10.98 8.79 10.43
N THR A 252 11.61 9.68 9.68
CA THR A 252 10.94 10.84 9.08
C THR A 252 9.98 10.48 7.95
N TRP A 253 10.11 9.28 7.37
CA TRP A 253 9.30 8.81 6.25
C TRP A 253 7.98 8.13 6.65
N ILE A 254 7.80 7.79 7.94
CA ILE A 254 6.52 7.30 8.44
C ILE A 254 5.64 8.49 8.79
N ASP A 255 4.36 8.45 8.40
CA ASP A 255 3.40 9.52 8.69
C ASP A 255 2.13 8.97 9.35
N PRO A 256 2.17 8.68 10.66
CA PRO A 256 1.02 8.15 11.37
C PRO A 256 -0.09 9.20 11.50
N PRO A 257 -1.34 8.86 11.17
CA PRO A 257 -2.48 9.69 11.52
C PRO A 257 -2.69 9.68 13.04
N ASN A 258 -3.36 10.72 13.55
CA ASN A 258 -3.72 10.85 14.96
C ASN A 258 -5.05 11.61 15.08
N ARG A 259 -5.66 11.57 16.27
CA ARG A 259 -6.98 12.18 16.49
C ARG A 259 -6.98 13.69 16.18
N GLU A 260 -5.93 14.40 16.58
CA GLU A 260 -5.80 15.83 16.31
C GLU A 260 -5.80 16.16 14.81
N ARG A 261 -5.02 15.41 14.02
CA ARG A 261 -5.00 15.55 12.55
C ARG A 261 -6.38 15.31 11.96
N MET A 262 -7.07 14.30 12.45
CA MET A 262 -8.38 13.91 11.93
C MET A 262 -9.46 14.93 12.25
N ALA A 263 -9.40 15.55 13.43
CA ALA A 263 -10.24 16.69 13.76
C ALA A 263 -9.98 17.89 12.81
N ARG A 264 -8.71 18.17 12.48
CA ARG A 264 -8.36 19.25 11.55
C ARG A 264 -8.80 18.98 10.11
N THR A 265 -8.88 17.72 9.67
CA THR A 265 -9.25 17.36 8.30
C THR A 265 -10.75 17.19 8.07
N VAL A 266 -11.60 17.36 9.09
CA VAL A 266 -13.07 17.33 8.94
C VAL A 266 -13.59 18.18 7.76
N PRO A 267 -13.15 19.45 7.55
CA PRO A 267 -13.61 20.24 6.41
C PRO A 267 -13.29 19.58 5.06
N LEU A 268 -12.14 18.92 4.94
CA LEU A 268 -11.75 18.21 3.72
C LEU A 268 -12.70 17.04 3.43
N TRP A 269 -13.09 16.30 4.46
CA TRP A 269 -13.99 15.14 4.29
C TRP A 269 -15.39 15.55 3.85
N HIS A 270 -15.93 16.67 4.34
CA HIS A 270 -17.20 17.23 3.85
C HIS A 270 -17.12 17.68 2.39
N GLU A 271 -16.04 18.36 1.99
CA GLU A 271 -15.84 18.81 0.61
C GLU A 271 -15.70 17.62 -0.35
N LEU A 272 -14.94 16.59 0.05
CA LEU A 272 -14.82 15.35 -0.72
C LEU A 272 -16.16 14.64 -0.88
N LEU A 273 -16.95 14.53 0.18
CA LEU A 273 -18.28 13.92 0.12
C LEU A 273 -19.22 14.71 -0.80
N THR A 274 -19.20 16.03 -0.70
CA THR A 274 -19.99 16.93 -1.56
C THR A 274 -19.62 16.75 -3.03
N ASN A 275 -18.32 16.71 -3.33
CA ASN A 275 -17.82 16.47 -4.67
C ASN A 275 -18.22 15.09 -5.20
N ASN A 276 -18.09 14.05 -4.38
CA ASN A 276 -18.42 12.67 -4.75
C ASN A 276 -19.91 12.50 -5.04
N ARG A 277 -20.78 13.08 -4.20
CA ARG A 277 -22.23 13.12 -4.42
C ARG A 277 -22.62 13.87 -5.69
N SER A 278 -21.93 14.96 -6.00
CA SER A 278 -22.24 15.79 -7.16
C SER A 278 -21.83 15.14 -8.48
N ASN A 279 -20.66 14.48 -8.51
CA ASN A 279 -20.14 13.85 -9.72
C ASN A 279 -20.69 12.44 -9.96
N TRP A 280 -21.01 11.70 -8.90
CA TRP A 280 -21.36 10.28 -8.95
C TRP A 280 -22.56 9.96 -8.04
N PRO A 281 -23.75 10.54 -8.27
CA PRO A 281 -24.91 10.38 -7.40
C PRO A 281 -25.42 8.94 -7.30
N GLU A 282 -25.18 8.09 -8.29
CA GLU A 282 -25.45 6.66 -8.25
C GLU A 282 -24.51 5.89 -7.31
N LEU A 283 -23.25 6.33 -7.18
CA LEU A 283 -22.29 5.80 -6.21
C LEU A 283 -22.42 6.48 -4.84
N TRP A 284 -23.05 7.63 -4.74
CA TRP A 284 -23.19 8.39 -3.50
C TRP A 284 -24.62 8.91 -3.34
N PRO A 285 -25.62 8.00 -3.27
CA PRO A 285 -27.01 8.39 -3.09
C PRO A 285 -27.20 9.09 -1.74
N ASP A 286 -28.28 9.85 -1.63
CA ASP A 286 -28.58 10.68 -0.46
C ASP A 286 -28.51 9.92 0.88
N GLU A 287 -28.97 8.66 0.91
CA GLU A 287 -28.88 7.80 2.09
C GLU A 287 -27.42 7.52 2.50
N ARG A 288 -26.58 7.14 1.55
CA ARG A 288 -25.15 6.87 1.79
C ARG A 288 -24.43 8.15 2.20
N ALA A 289 -24.71 9.26 1.52
CA ALA A 289 -24.12 10.55 1.86
C ALA A 289 -24.51 11.01 3.26
N ALA A 290 -25.80 10.94 3.61
CA ALA A 290 -26.28 11.26 4.95
C ALA A 290 -25.63 10.37 6.02
N PHE A 291 -25.40 9.09 5.71
CA PHE A 291 -24.71 8.19 6.63
C PHE A 291 -23.23 8.56 6.83
N VAL A 292 -22.51 8.94 5.77
CA VAL A 292 -21.13 9.44 5.89
C VAL A 292 -21.08 10.74 6.69
N GLU A 293 -22.03 11.66 6.49
CA GLU A 293 -22.15 12.89 7.31
C GLU A 293 -22.26 12.56 8.81
N ILE A 294 -23.05 11.53 9.16
CA ILE A 294 -23.14 11.05 10.53
C ILE A 294 -21.77 10.54 11.02
N LEU A 295 -21.06 9.75 10.22
CA LEU A 295 -19.73 9.27 10.59
C LEU A 295 -18.72 10.40 10.78
N ILE A 296 -18.75 11.43 9.91
CA ILE A 296 -17.89 12.62 10.04
C ILE A 296 -18.19 13.35 11.35
N SER A 297 -19.47 13.49 11.73
CA SER A 297 -19.83 14.14 13.00
C SER A 297 -19.38 13.38 14.25
N HIS A 298 -19.13 12.07 14.13
CA HIS A 298 -18.57 11.21 15.18
C HIS A 298 -17.07 10.91 15.02
N LEU A 299 -16.37 11.59 14.10
CA LEU A 299 -14.99 11.26 13.75
C LEU A 299 -14.06 11.37 14.96
N ASP A 300 -14.30 12.34 15.84
CA ASP A 300 -13.51 12.53 17.06
C ASP A 300 -13.67 11.36 18.06
N ASP A 301 -14.90 10.87 18.26
CA ASP A 301 -15.19 9.70 19.12
C ASP A 301 -14.60 8.42 18.53
N ILE A 302 -14.75 8.23 17.21
CA ILE A 302 -14.16 7.11 16.48
C ILE A 302 -12.64 7.12 16.67
N TRP A 303 -12.00 8.28 16.51
CA TRP A 303 -10.56 8.40 16.66
C TRP A 303 -10.09 8.31 18.10
N ALA A 304 -10.91 8.63 19.10
CA ALA A 304 -10.60 8.35 20.50
C ALA A 304 -10.40 6.85 20.74
N VAL A 305 -11.30 6.01 20.21
CA VAL A 305 -11.18 4.55 20.26
C VAL A 305 -9.97 4.08 19.46
N LEU A 306 -9.84 4.53 18.22
CA LEU A 306 -8.75 4.11 17.35
C LEU A 306 -7.40 4.46 17.96
N GLU A 307 -7.19 5.68 18.45
CA GLU A 307 -5.94 6.15 19.03
C GLU A 307 -5.54 5.33 20.27
N GLY A 308 -6.51 4.99 21.14
CA GLY A 308 -6.29 4.19 22.34
C GLY A 308 -5.96 2.70 22.10
N ALA A 309 -6.27 2.16 20.93
CA ALA A 309 -6.04 0.74 20.62
C ALA A 309 -4.56 0.42 20.29
N PRO A 310 -4.12 -0.85 20.41
CA PRO A 310 -2.79 -1.27 19.97
C PRO A 310 -2.51 -0.94 18.50
N LYS A 311 -1.29 -0.50 18.21
CA LYS A 311 -0.83 -0.12 16.87
C LYS A 311 0.21 -1.10 16.33
N THR A 312 0.34 -1.11 15.02
CA THR A 312 1.35 -1.84 14.26
C THR A 312 1.67 -1.08 12.98
N LEU A 313 2.75 -1.46 12.29
CA LEU A 313 2.88 -1.21 10.86
C LEU A 313 1.72 -1.89 10.12
N ILE A 314 1.02 -1.13 9.27
CA ILE A 314 0.00 -1.62 8.35
C ILE A 314 0.34 -1.23 6.91
N HIS A 315 -0.22 -1.94 5.94
CA HIS A 315 -0.07 -1.61 4.52
C HIS A 315 -0.88 -0.36 4.14
N ASN A 316 -2.09 -0.18 4.71
CA ASN A 316 -2.94 1.00 4.52
C ASN A 316 -3.38 1.27 3.07
N ASP A 317 -3.32 0.24 2.23
CA ASP A 317 -3.97 0.12 0.91
C ASP A 317 -4.12 -1.40 0.63
N PHE A 318 -4.59 -2.12 1.65
CA PHE A 318 -4.53 -3.59 1.73
C PHE A 318 -5.71 -4.21 1.01
N ASN A 319 -5.64 -4.24 -0.32
CA ASN A 319 -6.73 -4.70 -1.18
C ASN A 319 -6.19 -5.50 -2.39
N PRO A 320 -7.01 -6.27 -3.11
CA PRO A 320 -6.58 -7.16 -4.21
C PRO A 320 -5.80 -6.50 -5.36
N ARG A 321 -5.71 -5.16 -5.45
CA ARG A 321 -4.82 -4.50 -6.41
C ARG A 321 -3.34 -4.62 -6.02
N ASN A 322 -3.09 -4.79 -4.72
CA ASN A 322 -1.79 -4.73 -4.06
C ASN A 322 -1.41 -6.07 -3.41
N LEU A 323 -2.24 -7.10 -3.58
CA LEU A 323 -2.05 -8.42 -2.98
C LEU A 323 -1.99 -9.50 -4.06
N ALA A 324 -1.14 -10.48 -3.82
CA ALA A 324 -1.07 -11.74 -4.53
C ALA A 324 -0.88 -12.88 -3.53
N LEU A 325 -1.12 -14.10 -3.97
CA LEU A 325 -0.77 -15.30 -3.21
C LEU A 325 0.42 -15.98 -3.88
N ARG A 326 1.51 -16.14 -3.13
CA ARG A 326 2.63 -17.00 -3.56
C ARG A 326 2.15 -18.44 -3.49
N ARG A 327 2.26 -19.17 -4.60
CA ARG A 327 1.79 -20.54 -4.67
C ARG A 327 2.64 -21.46 -3.79
N ALA A 328 1.98 -22.47 -3.24
CA ALA A 328 2.66 -23.57 -2.57
C ALA A 328 3.71 -24.22 -3.49
N THR A 329 4.80 -24.64 -2.87
CA THR A 329 5.82 -25.49 -3.49
C THR A 329 5.80 -26.86 -2.82
N ALA A 330 6.66 -27.78 -3.21
CA ALA A 330 6.82 -29.06 -2.49
C ALA A 330 7.21 -28.86 -1.01
N GLU A 331 7.79 -27.71 -0.67
CA GLU A 331 8.40 -27.41 0.63
C GLU A 331 7.67 -26.31 1.42
N SER A 332 6.69 -25.63 0.81
CA SER A 332 6.04 -24.47 1.41
C SER A 332 4.55 -24.42 1.09
N SER A 333 3.74 -23.93 2.03
CA SER A 333 2.33 -23.63 1.79
C SER A 333 2.17 -22.36 0.95
N THR A 334 0.93 -22.12 0.49
CA THR A 334 0.55 -20.83 -0.09
C THR A 334 0.70 -19.71 0.95
N THR A 335 1.23 -18.55 0.55
CA THR A 335 1.44 -17.41 1.46
C THR A 335 1.01 -16.09 0.84
N LEU A 336 0.68 -15.13 1.70
CA LEU A 336 0.46 -13.74 1.32
C LEU A 336 1.72 -13.13 0.66
N CYS A 337 1.51 -12.35 -0.40
CA CYS A 337 2.48 -11.42 -0.95
C CYS A 337 1.81 -10.06 -1.18
N ALA A 338 2.14 -9.07 -0.37
CA ALA A 338 1.67 -7.69 -0.46
C ALA A 338 2.75 -6.78 -1.05
N TYR A 339 2.37 -5.95 -2.01
CA TYR A 339 3.25 -5.05 -2.75
C TYR A 339 2.63 -3.66 -2.86
N ASP A 340 3.44 -2.65 -3.20
CA ASP A 340 3.01 -1.24 -3.26
C ASP A 340 2.74 -0.61 -1.88
N TRP A 341 3.76 -0.64 -1.03
CA TRP A 341 3.73 -0.16 0.37
C TRP A 341 3.83 1.38 0.51
N GLU A 342 3.51 2.14 -0.53
CA GLU A 342 3.69 3.61 -0.54
C GLU A 342 2.80 4.34 0.48
N LEU A 343 1.67 3.74 0.87
CA LEU A 343 0.71 4.30 1.82
C LEU A 343 0.85 3.75 3.24
N ALA A 344 1.79 2.82 3.45
CA ALA A 344 2.01 2.17 4.73
C ALA A 344 2.14 3.18 5.88
N THR A 345 1.67 2.80 7.06
CA THR A 345 1.72 3.70 8.22
C THR A 345 1.62 2.92 9.51
N ILE A 346 1.67 3.62 10.64
CA ILE A 346 1.37 3.04 11.95
C ILE A 346 -0.11 3.28 12.24
N HIS A 347 -0.87 2.19 12.36
CA HIS A 347 -2.30 2.24 12.63
C HIS A 347 -2.76 1.01 13.43
N VAL A 348 -4.04 0.94 13.77
CA VAL A 348 -4.66 -0.30 14.25
C VAL A 348 -4.64 -1.35 13.13
N PRO A 349 -4.28 -2.62 13.42
CA PRO A 349 -4.18 -3.66 12.39
C PRO A 349 -5.50 -3.97 11.68
N GLN A 350 -6.62 -3.72 12.36
CA GLN A 350 -7.97 -3.88 11.85
C GLN A 350 -8.19 -3.12 10.54
N ARG A 351 -7.46 -2.00 10.33
CA ARG A 351 -7.63 -1.13 9.17
C ARG A 351 -7.29 -1.83 7.84
N ASP A 352 -6.29 -2.71 7.82
CA ASP A 352 -5.96 -3.54 6.65
C ASP A 352 -7.03 -4.61 6.43
N VAL A 353 -7.51 -5.24 7.50
CA VAL A 353 -8.53 -6.30 7.44
C VAL A 353 -9.85 -5.79 6.87
N VAL A 354 -10.37 -4.67 7.41
CA VAL A 354 -11.64 -4.11 6.94
C VAL A 354 -11.58 -3.66 5.48
N GLU A 355 -10.43 -3.14 5.04
CA GLU A 355 -10.25 -2.77 3.63
C GLU A 355 -10.25 -4.00 2.75
N PHE A 356 -9.46 -5.02 3.08
CA PHE A 356 -9.41 -6.25 2.30
C PHE A 356 -10.78 -6.92 2.19
N LEU A 357 -11.49 -7.06 3.32
CA LEU A 357 -12.81 -7.69 3.35
C LEU A 357 -13.85 -6.90 2.54
N ALA A 358 -13.81 -5.56 2.56
CA ALA A 358 -14.67 -4.73 1.71
C ALA A 358 -14.44 -4.98 0.20
N PHE A 359 -13.24 -5.43 -0.18
CA PHE A 359 -12.90 -5.75 -1.56
C PHE A 359 -13.19 -7.19 -1.98
N VAL A 360 -13.17 -8.17 -1.07
CA VAL A 360 -13.29 -9.60 -1.45
C VAL A 360 -14.64 -10.21 -1.07
N LEU A 361 -15.35 -9.65 -0.09
CA LEU A 361 -16.69 -10.10 0.26
C LEU A 361 -17.73 -9.33 -0.56
N PRO A 362 -18.48 -9.97 -1.47
CA PRO A 362 -19.55 -9.29 -2.19
C PRO A 362 -20.72 -8.92 -1.25
N PRO A 363 -21.53 -7.90 -1.58
CA PRO A 363 -22.58 -7.40 -0.69
C PRO A 363 -23.57 -8.47 -0.18
N ASN A 364 -23.89 -9.46 -1.03
CA ASN A 364 -24.75 -10.57 -0.63
C ASN A 364 -24.14 -11.45 0.46
N ARG A 365 -22.81 -11.56 0.56
CA ARG A 365 -22.12 -12.28 1.65
C ARG A 365 -22.02 -11.46 2.94
N ILE A 366 -22.14 -10.14 2.85
CA ILE A 366 -22.20 -9.25 4.01
C ILE A 366 -23.57 -9.37 4.70
N THR A 367 -24.65 -9.54 3.93
CA THR A 367 -26.03 -9.49 4.43
C THR A 367 -26.70 -10.87 4.61
N SER A 368 -26.03 -11.98 4.28
CA SER A 368 -26.66 -13.32 4.19
C SER A 368 -26.92 -14.04 5.52
N SER A 369 -26.64 -13.46 6.68
CA SER A 369 -27.31 -13.89 7.91
C SER A 369 -28.61 -13.10 8.05
N GLY A 370 -29.74 -13.76 7.76
CA GLY A 370 -31.05 -13.21 8.06
C GLY A 370 -31.21 -13.02 9.58
N PRO A 371 -32.08 -12.11 10.03
CA PRO A 371 -32.34 -11.88 11.46
C PRO A 371 -32.92 -13.10 12.20
N GLU A 372 -33.23 -14.19 11.50
CA GLU A 372 -33.82 -15.42 12.05
C GLU A 372 -32.82 -16.59 12.18
N ASP A 373 -31.65 -16.52 11.53
CA ASP A 373 -30.58 -17.51 11.68
C ASP A 373 -29.49 -16.90 12.56
N ASP A 374 -29.32 -17.40 13.78
CA ASP A 374 -28.23 -17.09 14.75
C ASP A 374 -26.81 -17.43 14.22
N THR A 375 -26.61 -17.38 12.91
CA THR A 375 -25.35 -17.64 12.23
C THR A 375 -24.53 -16.36 12.10
N GLU A 376 -23.25 -16.46 12.48
CA GLU A 376 -22.27 -15.39 12.33
C GLU A 376 -22.18 -14.95 10.86
N SER A 377 -22.18 -13.63 10.59
CA SER A 377 -21.99 -13.14 9.22
C SER A 377 -20.57 -13.41 8.72
N ALA A 378 -20.38 -13.46 7.40
CA ALA A 378 -19.05 -13.70 6.83
C ALA A 378 -17.99 -12.69 7.35
N PRO A 379 -18.25 -11.37 7.45
CA PRO A 379 -17.30 -10.44 8.06
C PRO A 379 -16.93 -10.78 9.51
N GLU A 380 -17.92 -11.11 10.35
CA GLU A 380 -17.70 -11.44 11.77
C GLU A 380 -16.83 -12.70 11.90
N MET A 381 -17.11 -13.75 11.12
CA MET A 381 -16.30 -14.97 11.06
C MET A 381 -14.84 -14.67 10.73
N PHE A 382 -14.59 -13.81 9.74
CA PHE A 382 -13.23 -13.41 9.38
C PHE A 382 -12.56 -12.48 10.40
N HIS A 383 -13.32 -11.62 11.08
CA HIS A 383 -12.81 -10.83 12.20
C HIS A 383 -12.38 -11.73 13.37
N HIS A 384 -13.19 -12.73 13.71
CA HIS A 384 -12.88 -13.72 14.74
C HIS A 384 -11.65 -14.56 14.36
N PHE A 385 -11.58 -15.05 13.12
CA PHE A 385 -10.40 -15.73 12.59
C PHE A 385 -9.15 -14.86 12.73
N TYR A 386 -9.21 -13.62 12.23
CA TYR A 386 -8.09 -12.68 12.27
C TYR A 386 -7.63 -12.40 13.71
N ARG A 387 -8.55 -12.14 14.65
CA ARG A 387 -8.24 -11.94 16.08
C ARG A 387 -7.45 -13.13 16.63
N THR A 388 -7.97 -14.35 16.42
CA THR A 388 -7.34 -15.59 16.90
C THR A 388 -5.93 -15.78 16.33
N ARG A 389 -5.71 -15.45 15.04
CA ARG A 389 -4.38 -15.50 14.43
C ARG A 389 -3.45 -14.43 14.98
N LEU A 390 -3.95 -13.22 15.23
CA LEU A 390 -3.16 -12.15 15.83
C LEU A 390 -2.74 -12.50 17.26
N GLU A 391 -3.64 -13.08 18.06
CA GLU A 391 -3.34 -13.58 19.41
C GLU A 391 -2.25 -14.66 19.37
N LEU A 392 -2.39 -15.64 18.47
CA LEU A 392 -1.41 -16.69 18.27
C LEU A 392 -0.02 -16.14 17.95
N HIS A 393 0.09 -15.23 16.97
CA HIS A 393 1.39 -14.72 16.52
C HIS A 393 2.00 -13.69 17.47
N SER A 394 1.18 -12.94 18.20
CA SER A 394 1.67 -11.92 19.14
C SER A 394 1.91 -12.45 20.55
N GLY A 395 1.35 -13.62 20.89
CA GLY A 395 1.34 -14.14 22.27
C GLY A 395 0.50 -13.27 23.23
N ARG A 396 -0.35 -12.40 22.71
CA ARG A 396 -1.25 -11.52 23.47
C ARG A 396 -2.68 -12.04 23.37
N THR A 397 -3.52 -11.65 24.33
CA THR A 397 -4.97 -11.85 24.27
C THR A 397 -5.65 -10.50 24.06
N PHE A 398 -6.72 -10.47 23.27
CA PHE A 398 -7.53 -9.26 23.07
C PHE A 398 -8.94 -9.50 23.60
N ASP A 399 -9.46 -8.52 24.33
CA ASP A 399 -10.87 -8.50 24.68
C ASP A 399 -11.73 -8.44 23.40
N GLU A 400 -12.68 -9.35 23.28
CA GLU A 400 -13.44 -9.56 22.03
C GLU A 400 -14.35 -8.38 21.70
N ASP A 401 -15.02 -7.83 22.70
CA ASP A 401 -15.92 -6.68 22.55
C ASP A 401 -15.13 -5.43 22.14
N HIS A 402 -14.02 -5.16 22.83
CA HIS A 402 -13.15 -4.04 22.47
C HIS A 402 -12.51 -4.22 21.10
N PHE A 403 -12.04 -5.43 20.76
CA PHE A 403 -11.45 -5.71 19.44
C PHE A 403 -12.48 -5.50 18.31
N THR A 404 -13.72 -5.91 18.54
CA THR A 404 -14.84 -5.71 17.62
C THR A 404 -15.20 -4.23 17.49
N LEU A 405 -15.20 -3.47 18.59
CA LEU A 405 -15.40 -2.03 18.56
C LEU A 405 -14.33 -1.33 17.70
N VAL A 406 -13.05 -1.72 17.86
CA VAL A 406 -11.94 -1.18 17.04
C VAL A 406 -12.11 -1.55 15.56
N MET A 407 -12.56 -2.77 15.23
CA MET A 407 -12.89 -3.17 13.85
C MET A 407 -13.96 -2.24 13.25
N ARG A 408 -15.05 -1.98 13.98
CA ARG A 408 -16.14 -1.10 13.53
C ARG A 408 -15.66 0.34 13.32
N CYS A 409 -14.87 0.87 14.25
CA CYS A 409 -14.25 2.18 14.11
C CYS A 409 -13.29 2.26 12.92
N ALA A 410 -12.52 1.20 12.63
CA ALA A 410 -11.64 1.14 11.48
C ALA A 410 -12.41 1.12 10.14
N ALA A 411 -13.55 0.43 10.09
CA ALA A 411 -14.45 0.46 8.93
C ALA A 411 -15.08 1.86 8.71
N ALA A 412 -15.47 2.53 9.79
CA ALA A 412 -15.99 3.90 9.72
C ALA A 412 -14.91 4.89 9.24
N ASP A 413 -13.68 4.76 9.74
CA ASP A 413 -12.53 5.54 9.28
C ASP A 413 -12.24 5.29 7.78
N LEU A 414 -12.24 4.04 7.33
CA LEU A 414 -12.11 3.67 5.91
C LEU A 414 -13.16 4.40 5.04
N ALA A 415 -14.41 4.45 5.49
CA ALA A 415 -15.52 5.07 4.78
C ALA A 415 -15.42 6.60 4.68
N VAL A 416 -14.93 7.25 5.73
CA VAL A 416 -14.72 8.72 5.77
C VAL A 416 -13.46 9.14 5.02
N THR A 417 -12.43 8.29 4.98
CA THR A 417 -11.12 8.66 4.41
C THR A 417 -10.91 8.06 3.02
N ARG A 418 -10.46 6.80 2.94
CA ARG A 418 -9.98 6.19 1.69
C ARG A 418 -11.07 6.05 0.64
N LEU A 419 -12.29 5.69 1.02
CA LEU A 419 -13.39 5.57 0.05
C LEU A 419 -13.77 6.93 -0.55
N GLN A 420 -13.62 8.03 0.19
CA GLN A 420 -13.80 9.37 -0.34
C GLN A 420 -12.71 9.74 -1.37
N LEU A 421 -11.46 9.36 -1.10
CA LEU A 421 -10.35 9.56 -2.05
C LEU A 421 -10.51 8.71 -3.31
N TYR A 422 -10.99 7.47 -3.19
CA TYR A 422 -11.33 6.66 -4.36
C TYR A 422 -12.44 7.30 -5.20
N GLY A 423 -13.45 7.91 -4.56
CA GLY A 423 -14.48 8.69 -5.25
C GLY A 423 -13.89 9.85 -6.06
N LEU A 424 -12.94 10.61 -5.50
CA LEU A 424 -12.25 11.68 -6.23
C LEU A 424 -11.48 11.13 -7.43
N VAL A 425 -10.69 10.06 -7.25
CA VAL A 425 -9.90 9.49 -8.35
C VAL A 425 -10.79 8.84 -9.41
N HIS A 426 -11.96 8.31 -9.04
CA HIS A 426 -12.94 7.75 -9.96
C HIS A 426 -13.38 8.76 -11.03
N THR A 427 -13.42 10.06 -10.70
CA THR A 427 -13.68 11.15 -11.65
C THR A 427 -12.69 11.21 -12.81
N PHE A 428 -11.46 10.74 -12.60
CA PHE A 428 -10.38 10.77 -13.60
C PHE A 428 -10.11 9.41 -14.22
N LYS A 429 -10.35 8.33 -13.47
CA LYS A 429 -10.28 6.96 -13.98
C LYS A 429 -11.36 6.12 -13.32
N GLU A 430 -12.27 5.64 -14.16
CA GLU A 430 -13.36 4.77 -13.75
C GLU A 430 -12.82 3.51 -13.03
N TYR A 431 -13.18 3.41 -11.76
CA TYR A 431 -13.01 2.21 -10.95
C TYR A 431 -14.27 1.36 -11.02
N GLN A 432 -14.30 0.41 -11.95
CA GLN A 432 -15.44 -0.50 -12.13
C GLN A 432 -15.76 -1.35 -10.89
N TRP A 433 -14.80 -1.51 -9.98
CA TRP A 433 -14.98 -2.22 -8.71
C TRP A 433 -15.54 -1.32 -7.58
N LEU A 434 -15.59 0.01 -7.75
CA LEU A 434 -15.89 0.93 -6.66
C LEU A 434 -17.30 0.73 -6.09
N ASP A 435 -18.33 0.65 -6.94
CA ASP A 435 -19.71 0.45 -6.47
C ASP A 435 -19.84 -0.77 -5.55
N ARG A 436 -19.26 -1.90 -5.98
CA ARG A 436 -19.24 -3.14 -5.21
C ARG A 436 -18.54 -2.97 -3.85
N VAL A 437 -17.40 -2.28 -3.82
CA VAL A 437 -16.64 -2.03 -2.59
C VAL A 437 -17.43 -1.10 -1.65
N LEU A 438 -18.03 -0.04 -2.17
CA LEU A 438 -18.90 0.85 -1.40
C LEU A 438 -20.09 0.05 -0.83
N GLY A 439 -20.78 -0.74 -1.65
CA GLY A 439 -21.89 -1.58 -1.21
C GLY A 439 -21.50 -2.58 -0.11
N SER A 440 -20.29 -3.15 -0.18
CA SER A 440 -19.79 -4.09 0.82
C SER A 440 -19.44 -3.40 2.14
N CYS A 441 -18.71 -2.28 2.08
CA CYS A 441 -18.34 -1.50 3.26
C CYS A 441 -19.57 -0.90 3.97
N PHE A 442 -20.44 -0.22 3.22
CA PHE A 442 -21.65 0.40 3.78
C PHE A 442 -22.69 -0.64 4.20
N GLY A 443 -22.79 -1.79 3.51
CA GLY A 443 -23.61 -2.91 3.96
C GLY A 443 -23.19 -3.42 5.34
N TYR A 444 -21.88 -3.53 5.58
CA TYR A 444 -21.36 -3.91 6.89
C TYR A 444 -21.65 -2.82 7.94
N LEU A 445 -21.33 -1.56 7.63
CA LEU A 445 -21.55 -0.43 8.54
C LEU A 445 -23.02 -0.26 8.92
N SER A 446 -23.97 -0.41 7.99
CA SER A 446 -25.40 -0.34 8.28
C SER A 446 -25.85 -1.41 9.27
N ARG A 447 -25.30 -2.64 9.20
CA ARG A 447 -25.58 -3.72 10.16
C ARG A 447 -25.04 -3.40 11.55
N VAL A 448 -23.85 -2.81 11.64
CA VAL A 448 -23.15 -2.59 12.91
C VAL A 448 -23.32 -1.16 13.46
N TRP A 449 -24.08 -0.30 12.79
CA TRP A 449 -24.20 1.11 13.15
C TRP A 449 -24.81 1.30 14.53
N GLN A 450 -25.94 0.64 14.82
CA GLN A 450 -26.61 0.78 16.12
C GLN A 450 -25.67 0.43 17.29
N PRO A 451 -25.05 -0.77 17.34
CA PRO A 451 -24.15 -1.10 18.44
C PRO A 451 -22.87 -0.24 18.47
N LEU A 452 -22.39 0.24 17.31
CA LEU A 452 -21.30 1.22 17.27
C LEU A 452 -21.72 2.54 17.93
N ALA A 453 -22.85 3.12 17.52
CA ALA A 453 -23.35 4.39 18.03
C ALA A 453 -23.70 4.34 19.53
N GLU A 454 -24.16 3.20 20.03
CA GLU A 454 -24.34 2.98 21.49
C GLU A 454 -22.99 2.99 22.23
N SER A 455 -21.95 2.39 21.65
CA SER A 455 -20.60 2.35 22.24
C SER A 455 -19.91 3.71 22.24
N LEU A 456 -20.08 4.51 21.17
CA LEU A 456 -19.50 5.85 21.08
C LEU A 456 -20.13 6.83 22.09
N ARG A 457 -21.42 6.67 22.40
CA ARG A 457 -22.15 7.47 23.40
C ARG A 457 -21.79 7.15 24.86
N GLY A 458 -20.92 6.15 25.09
CA GLY A 458 -20.46 5.70 26.41
C GLY A 458 -19.20 6.38 26.95
N ALA A 459 -18.58 7.32 26.22
CA ALA A 459 -17.52 8.17 26.76
C ALA A 459 -18.15 9.28 27.63
N PRO A 460 -17.73 9.48 28.89
CA PRO A 460 -18.33 10.50 29.73
C PRO A 460 -18.13 11.89 29.10
N ALA A 461 -19.24 12.63 28.98
CA ALA A 461 -19.29 14.02 28.54
C ALA A 461 -18.44 14.95 29.42
#